data_AF-A0A0P0MD57-F1
#
_entry.id   AF-A0A0P0MD57-F1
#
_cell.length_a   1.000
_cell.length_b   1.000
_cell.length_c   1.000
_cell.angle_alpha   90.00
_cell.angle_beta   90.00
_cell.angle_gamma   90.00
#
_symmetry.space_group_name_H-M   'P 1'
#
loop_
_entity.id
_entity.type
_entity.pdbx_description
1 polymer ?
#
loop_
_entity_poly.entity_id
_entity_poly.type
_entity_poly.pdbx_seq_one_letter_code
_entity_poly.pdbx_strand_id
1 'polypeptide(L)'
;MYNPLPPGKLANSGAARGAPQWQPLQPLKPIELQNAGFVQENYLRKKANTFALWTVEEQHAANKLAEEALAEEAGVTDVTAKADDNSTVAQAASSETPALSGLDAEAIEKIKHEAYERGLVDGQQMQRETDLANAEKEQAESLSSLAEKANQILVNIEQGVIALQENPAAWNEPLKRLALHLAEQLTLTELSISSAGIQNMIDRCIETLDVQTASSVVVELNPNDMALLQNHKAVPGEKMPTWRMVADTHLLPGSVRVRADDAVVSDLIEHRLETLARALLEDTKPWQAQTAFQPERLSARRGKAETVEDALPREASPEPLNLSALDLPDLELSDDQPAQDDPAEDASHE
;
A
#
# COMPACT_ATOMS: atom_id res chain seq x y z
N MET A 1 -46.35 23.80 19.91
CA MET A 1 -46.73 23.36 21.26
C MET A 1 -46.36 24.46 22.24
N TYR A 2 -47.36 25.21 22.69
CA TYR A 2 -47.25 26.27 23.68
C TYR A 2 -46.85 25.70 25.05
N ASN A 3 -45.96 26.37 25.78
CA ASN A 3 -46.07 26.45 27.24
C ASN A 3 -45.41 27.75 27.77
N PRO A 4 -46.18 28.74 28.27
CA PRO A 4 -45.65 29.99 28.81
C PRO A 4 -45.45 29.89 30.33
N LEU A 5 -44.31 30.41 30.83
CA LEU A 5 -44.05 30.58 32.27
C LEU A 5 -44.55 31.94 32.78
N PRO A 6 -44.98 32.06 34.06
CA PRO A 6 -45.75 33.20 34.56
C PRO A 6 -44.87 34.39 35.02
N PRO A 7 -45.42 35.61 35.07
CA PRO A 7 -44.69 36.80 35.52
C PRO A 7 -44.68 36.89 37.05
N GLY A 8 -43.48 36.90 37.64
CA GLY A 8 -43.28 36.95 39.09
C GLY A 8 -42.33 38.06 39.52
N LYS A 9 -42.93 39.23 39.82
CA LYS A 9 -42.54 40.24 40.83
C LYS A 9 -41.09 40.77 40.86
N LEU A 10 -40.99 42.04 40.45
CA LEU A 10 -39.94 42.98 40.85
C LEU A 10 -39.82 43.04 42.38
N ALA A 11 -38.65 42.72 42.91
CA ALA A 11 -38.21 43.13 44.24
C ALA A 11 -36.85 43.83 44.12
N ASN A 12 -36.92 45.13 44.41
CA ASN A 12 -35.82 46.06 44.51
C ASN A 12 -34.88 45.66 45.66
N SER A 13 -33.62 45.33 45.37
CA SER A 13 -32.54 45.45 46.35
C SER A 13 -31.27 45.92 45.63
N GLY A 14 -30.76 47.07 46.06
CA GLY A 14 -29.54 47.65 45.55
C GLY A 14 -28.33 46.83 46.00
N ALA A 15 -27.56 46.35 45.03
CA ALA A 15 -26.18 45.95 45.21
C ALA A 15 -25.44 46.24 43.89
N ALA A 16 -24.25 46.83 44.02
CA ALA A 16 -23.41 47.30 42.92
C ALA A 16 -23.23 46.22 41.84
N ARG A 17 -23.50 46.57 40.57
CA ARG A 17 -23.21 45.69 39.43
C ARG A 17 -21.70 45.56 39.26
N GLY A 18 -21.13 44.50 39.83
CA GLY A 18 -19.79 44.03 39.51
C GLY A 18 -19.67 43.67 38.03
N ALA A 19 -18.49 43.88 37.45
CA ALA A 19 -18.15 43.55 36.07
C ALA A 19 -18.48 42.07 35.75
N PRO A 20 -18.86 41.74 34.49
CA PRO A 20 -19.19 40.37 34.11
C PRO A 20 -17.95 39.48 34.27
N GLN A 21 -17.94 38.66 35.32
CA GLN A 21 -16.91 37.67 35.55
C GLN A 21 -17.20 36.43 34.69
N TRP A 22 -16.31 36.15 33.75
CA TRP A 22 -16.41 34.98 32.86
C TRP A 22 -16.36 33.70 33.71
N GLN A 23 -17.40 32.87 33.62
CA GLN A 23 -17.42 31.55 34.24
C GLN A 23 -17.01 30.51 33.20
N PRO A 24 -15.96 29.69 33.44
CA PRO A 24 -15.61 28.61 32.54
C PRO A 24 -16.72 27.56 32.51
N LEU A 25 -17.07 27.11 31.30
CA LEU A 25 -18.05 26.04 31.09
C LEU A 25 -17.55 24.76 31.77
N GLN A 26 -18.47 24.07 32.44
CA GLN A 26 -18.15 22.77 33.04
C GLN A 26 -17.75 21.79 31.94
N PRO A 27 -16.67 21.01 32.12
CA PRO A 27 -16.26 20.01 31.14
C PRO A 27 -17.39 19.00 30.95
N LEU A 28 -17.75 18.74 29.69
CA LEU A 28 -18.76 17.75 29.34
C LEU A 28 -18.30 16.38 29.86
N LYS A 29 -19.19 15.70 30.57
CA LYS A 29 -18.95 14.31 30.98
C LYS A 29 -18.82 13.44 29.73
N PRO A 30 -17.86 12.50 29.67
CA PRO A 30 -17.76 11.58 28.56
C PRO A 30 -19.08 10.81 28.45
N ILE A 31 -19.67 10.87 27.27
CA ILE A 31 -20.84 10.05 26.93
C ILE A 31 -20.29 8.64 26.75
N GLU A 32 -20.60 7.73 27.68
CA GLU A 32 -20.40 6.30 27.44
C GLU A 32 -21.40 5.88 26.35
N LEU A 33 -20.93 5.89 25.11
CA LEU A 33 -21.58 5.25 23.97
C LEU A 33 -21.44 3.74 24.15
N GLN A 34 -22.21 3.17 25.08
CA GLN A 34 -22.47 1.74 25.09
C GLN A 34 -23.31 1.46 23.84
N ASN A 35 -22.66 0.97 22.77
CA ASN A 35 -23.25 0.44 21.54
C ASN A 35 -23.39 1.40 20.33
N ALA A 36 -22.35 2.19 20.04
CA ALA A 36 -22.08 2.66 18.68
C ALA A 36 -20.69 2.14 18.27
N GLY A 37 -20.67 1.14 17.40
CA GLY A 37 -19.47 0.38 17.04
C GLY A 37 -18.48 1.20 16.22
N PHE A 38 -17.39 1.61 16.86
CA PHE A 38 -16.07 1.70 16.24
C PHE A 38 -15.05 1.26 17.29
N VAL A 39 -14.65 -0.01 17.22
CA VAL A 39 -13.54 -0.53 18.02
C VAL A 39 -12.27 -0.07 17.35
N GLN A 40 -11.51 0.81 18.00
CA GLN A 40 -10.16 1.17 17.57
C GLN A 40 -9.26 -0.05 17.75
N GLU A 41 -9.05 -0.85 16.69
CA GLU A 41 -8.01 -1.87 16.71
C GLU A 41 -6.64 -1.20 16.70
N ASN A 42 -5.87 -1.41 17.77
CA ASN A 42 -4.49 -0.95 17.87
C ASN A 42 -3.59 -1.83 16.99
N TYR A 43 -3.38 -1.44 15.73
CA TYR A 43 -2.50 -2.10 14.77
C TYR A 43 -1.01 -2.15 15.19
N LEU A 44 -0.63 -1.46 16.28
CA LEU A 44 0.72 -1.50 16.87
C LEU A 44 0.96 -2.74 17.75
N ARG A 45 -0.08 -3.53 18.08
CA ARG A 45 0.13 -4.81 18.74
C ARG A 45 0.55 -5.85 17.69
N LYS A 46 1.71 -6.48 17.90
CA LYS A 46 2.08 -7.71 17.17
C LYS A 46 0.98 -8.73 17.42
N LYS A 47 0.10 -8.97 16.42
CA LYS A 47 -0.75 -10.16 16.42
C LYS A 47 0.20 -11.36 16.42
N ALA A 48 0.11 -12.20 17.44
CA ALA A 48 0.75 -13.51 17.42
C ALA A 48 -0.05 -14.35 16.42
N ASN A 49 0.27 -14.23 15.14
CA ASN A 49 -0.20 -15.17 14.13
C ASN A 49 0.60 -16.45 14.35
N THR A 50 0.13 -17.29 15.26
CA THR A 50 0.53 -18.69 15.34
C THR A 50 -0.12 -19.41 14.17
N PHE A 51 0.46 -19.27 12.98
CA PHE A 51 0.32 -20.29 11.95
C PHE A 51 1.06 -21.51 12.50
N ALA A 52 0.32 -22.44 13.13
CA ALA A 52 0.87 -23.75 13.41
C ALA A 52 1.12 -24.41 12.06
N LEU A 53 2.39 -24.73 11.79
CA LEU A 53 2.75 -25.60 10.68
C LEU A 53 2.05 -26.93 10.92
N TRP A 54 1.17 -27.33 10.00
CA TRP A 54 0.52 -28.63 10.05
C TRP A 54 1.62 -29.70 10.09
N THR A 55 1.71 -30.41 11.21
CA THR A 55 2.80 -31.36 11.42
C THR A 55 2.54 -32.65 10.62
N VAL A 56 3.61 -33.33 10.22
CA VAL A 56 3.53 -34.59 9.46
C VAL A 56 2.80 -35.67 10.25
N GLU A 57 2.92 -35.67 11.59
CA GLU A 57 2.14 -36.56 12.46
C GLU A 57 0.62 -36.30 12.37
N GLU A 58 0.19 -35.03 12.33
CA GLU A 58 -1.23 -34.67 12.21
C GLU A 58 -1.79 -34.99 10.82
N GLN A 59 -0.98 -34.87 9.76
CA GLN A 59 -1.35 -35.33 8.41
C GLN A 59 -1.53 -36.84 8.35
N HIS A 60 -0.62 -37.61 8.95
CA HIS A 60 -0.74 -39.06 9.01
C HIS A 60 -1.94 -39.51 9.85
N ALA A 61 -2.26 -38.81 10.94
CA ALA A 61 -3.44 -39.11 11.74
C ALA A 61 -4.75 -38.86 10.96
N ALA A 62 -4.83 -37.78 10.20
CA ALA A 62 -5.98 -37.48 9.35
C ALA A 62 -6.12 -38.48 8.18
N ASN A 63 -5.01 -38.86 7.54
CA ASN A 63 -5.03 -39.89 6.49
C ASN A 63 -5.44 -41.26 7.02
N LYS A 64 -5.00 -41.62 8.23
CA LYS A 64 -5.37 -42.90 8.85
C LYS A 64 -6.86 -42.97 9.19
N LEU A 65 -7.45 -41.87 9.67
CA LEU A 65 -8.89 -41.77 9.89
C LEU A 65 -9.68 -41.83 8.57
N ALA A 66 -9.14 -41.30 7.48
CA ALA A 66 -9.75 -41.40 6.15
C ALA A 66 -9.66 -42.82 5.56
N GLU A 67 -8.52 -43.50 5.74
CA GLU A 67 -8.34 -44.91 5.32
C GLU A 67 -9.20 -45.88 6.14
N GLU A 68 -9.34 -45.66 7.46
CA GLU A 68 -10.22 -46.47 8.31
C GLU A 68 -11.69 -46.27 7.94
N ALA A 69 -12.11 -45.06 7.57
CA ALA A 69 -13.45 -44.78 7.06
C ALA A 69 -13.72 -45.42 5.68
N LEU A 70 -12.69 -45.50 4.81
CA LEU A 70 -12.78 -46.18 3.51
C LEU A 70 -12.74 -47.72 3.65
N ALA A 71 -12.07 -48.25 4.69
CA ALA A 71 -12.02 -49.68 4.98
C ALA A 71 -13.32 -50.23 5.57
N GLU A 72 -14.13 -49.41 6.25
CA GLU A 72 -15.47 -49.82 6.71
C GLU A 72 -16.50 -49.87 5.57
N GLU A 73 -16.29 -49.17 4.45
CA GLU A 73 -17.20 -49.18 3.28
C GLU A 73 -16.86 -50.23 2.21
N ALA A 74 -15.60 -50.69 2.11
CA ALA A 74 -15.18 -51.63 1.07
C ALA A 74 -14.77 -52.99 1.65
N GLY A 75 -15.76 -53.84 1.94
CA GLY A 75 -15.51 -55.26 2.06
C GLY A 75 -15.11 -55.86 0.71
N VAL A 76 -13.88 -56.35 0.57
CA VAL A 76 -13.46 -57.60 -0.12
C VAL A 76 -11.94 -57.64 -0.37
N THR A 77 -11.36 -58.76 0.10
CA THR A 77 -10.10 -59.51 -0.15
C THR A 77 -9.35 -59.23 -1.47
N ASP A 78 -8.02 -59.41 -1.60
CA ASP A 78 -7.41 -60.74 -1.69
C ASP A 78 -5.85 -60.73 -1.78
N VAL A 79 -5.34 -61.93 -1.55
CA VAL A 79 -4.03 -62.58 -1.42
C VAL A 79 -2.94 -62.21 -2.43
N THR A 80 -1.72 -62.09 -1.91
CA THR A 80 -0.46 -62.07 -2.69
C THR A 80 0.07 -63.49 -2.87
N ALA A 81 0.28 -63.92 -4.12
CA ALA A 81 0.98 -65.15 -4.46
C ALA A 81 2.32 -64.84 -5.14
N LYS A 82 3.38 -65.34 -4.53
CA LYS A 82 4.79 -65.16 -4.85
C LYS A 82 5.29 -66.44 -5.54
N ALA A 83 6.00 -66.31 -6.66
CA ALA A 83 6.75 -67.41 -7.26
C ALA A 83 8.10 -66.89 -7.76
N ASP A 84 9.16 -67.32 -7.09
CA ASP A 84 10.56 -67.16 -7.46
C ASP A 84 10.92 -68.14 -8.59
N ASP A 85 11.65 -67.64 -9.58
CA ASP A 85 12.32 -68.40 -10.64
C ASP A 85 13.79 -68.62 -10.26
N ASN A 86 14.33 -69.81 -10.54
CA ASN A 86 15.75 -70.10 -10.45
C ASN A 86 16.09 -71.30 -11.35
N SER A 87 16.72 -71.06 -12.50
CA SER A 87 18.13 -71.43 -12.75
C SER A 87 18.48 -71.65 -14.23
N THR A 88 19.40 -70.81 -14.68
CA THR A 88 20.68 -71.14 -15.36
C THR A 88 20.72 -71.75 -16.77
N VAL A 89 21.23 -70.89 -17.68
CA VAL A 89 22.43 -71.04 -18.53
C VAL A 89 22.63 -72.35 -19.29
N ALA A 90 22.40 -72.27 -20.60
CA ALA A 90 22.92 -73.16 -21.62
C ALA A 90 24.30 -72.72 -22.11
N GLN A 91 25.20 -73.67 -22.38
CA GLN A 91 26.35 -73.46 -23.26
C GLN A 91 26.60 -74.68 -24.16
N ALA A 92 26.48 -74.42 -25.47
CA ALA A 92 27.19 -74.96 -26.63
C ALA A 92 27.42 -76.48 -26.78
N ALA A 93 27.03 -77.05 -27.93
CA ALA A 93 27.91 -77.06 -29.12
C ALA A 93 27.31 -77.85 -30.32
N SER A 94 27.56 -77.30 -31.51
CA SER A 94 27.88 -77.94 -32.80
C SER A 94 26.92 -78.93 -33.49
N SER A 95 26.32 -78.41 -34.58
CA SER A 95 26.36 -78.93 -35.96
C SER A 95 26.44 -80.44 -36.20
N GLU A 96 25.39 -80.99 -36.79
CA GLU A 96 25.48 -81.92 -37.92
C GLU A 96 24.11 -82.01 -38.61
N THR A 97 24.09 -81.73 -39.91
CA THR A 97 22.96 -82.04 -40.80
C THR A 97 23.07 -83.50 -41.25
N PRO A 98 21.99 -84.30 -41.11
CA PRO A 98 21.73 -85.33 -42.10
C PRO A 98 20.31 -85.26 -42.66
N ALA A 99 20.23 -85.73 -43.90
CA ALA A 99 19.08 -85.89 -44.78
C ALA A 99 17.74 -86.25 -44.10
N LEU A 100 16.70 -85.49 -44.44
CA LEU A 100 15.31 -85.76 -44.08
C LEU A 100 14.79 -86.91 -44.95
N SER A 101 14.82 -88.13 -44.42
CA SER A 101 14.07 -89.28 -44.93
C SER A 101 13.32 -89.88 -43.76
N GLY A 102 12.02 -89.58 -43.68
CA GLY A 102 11.10 -90.06 -42.65
C GLY A 102 11.27 -89.38 -41.30
N LEU A 103 10.75 -88.16 -41.14
CA LEU A 103 10.56 -87.61 -39.80
C LEU A 103 9.41 -88.36 -39.14
N ASP A 104 9.71 -89.01 -38.01
CA ASP A 104 8.70 -89.43 -37.06
C ASP A 104 7.86 -88.21 -36.67
N ALA A 105 6.53 -88.34 -36.77
CA ALA A 105 5.58 -87.26 -36.51
C ALA A 105 5.81 -86.57 -35.14
N GLU A 106 6.32 -87.34 -34.18
CA GLU A 106 6.64 -86.92 -32.81
C GLU A 106 7.81 -85.91 -32.75
N ALA A 107 8.82 -86.03 -33.62
CA ALA A 107 9.93 -85.07 -33.66
C ALA A 107 9.50 -83.70 -34.18
N ILE A 108 8.55 -83.65 -35.11
CA ILE A 108 7.96 -82.41 -35.64
C ILE A 108 7.13 -81.70 -34.58
N GLU A 109 6.38 -82.45 -33.76
CA GLU A 109 5.59 -81.89 -32.67
C GLU A 109 6.48 -81.28 -31.58
N LYS A 110 7.61 -81.93 -31.25
CA LYS A 110 8.57 -81.40 -30.28
C LYS A 110 9.20 -80.08 -30.75
N ILE A 111 9.56 -79.97 -32.02
CA ILE A 111 10.09 -78.72 -32.61
C ILE A 111 9.02 -77.62 -32.62
N LYS A 112 7.77 -77.95 -32.90
CA LYS A 112 6.65 -76.97 -32.85
C LYS A 112 6.43 -76.47 -31.42
N HIS A 113 6.51 -77.35 -30.42
CA HIS A 113 6.37 -76.98 -29.02
C HIS A 113 7.51 -76.05 -28.58
N GLU A 114 8.76 -76.42 -28.89
CA GLU A 114 9.93 -75.61 -28.56
C GLU A 114 9.90 -74.22 -29.23
N ALA A 115 9.48 -74.16 -30.51
CA ALA A 115 9.32 -72.88 -31.22
C ALA A 115 8.20 -72.02 -30.64
N TYR A 116 7.10 -72.64 -30.19
CA TYR A 116 5.99 -71.95 -29.53
C TYR A 116 6.41 -71.40 -28.17
N GLU A 117 7.06 -72.21 -27.33
CA GLU A 117 7.60 -71.79 -26.03
C GLU A 117 8.60 -70.65 -26.18
N ARG A 118 9.51 -70.76 -27.15
CA ARG A 118 10.50 -69.71 -27.43
C ARG A 118 9.85 -68.41 -27.86
N GLY A 119 8.85 -68.46 -28.74
CA GLY A 119 8.10 -67.26 -29.17
C GLY A 119 7.31 -66.62 -28.03
N LEU A 120 6.80 -67.43 -27.10
CA LEU A 120 6.07 -66.95 -25.92
C LEU A 120 7.01 -66.22 -24.94
N VAL A 121 8.20 -66.78 -24.70
CA VAL A 121 9.24 -66.15 -23.86
C VAL A 121 9.75 -64.85 -24.49
N ASP A 122 10.05 -64.86 -25.80
CA ASP A 122 10.56 -63.70 -26.53
C ASP A 122 9.52 -62.56 -26.56
N GLY A 123 8.24 -62.90 -26.77
CA GLY A 123 7.13 -61.94 -26.70
C GLY A 123 6.95 -61.35 -25.30
N GLN A 124 7.05 -62.17 -24.24
CA GLN A 124 6.99 -61.68 -22.87
C GLN A 124 8.20 -60.81 -22.50
N GLN A 125 9.40 -61.12 -23.00
CA GLN A 125 10.59 -60.29 -22.78
C GLN A 125 10.44 -58.94 -23.48
N MET A 126 10.01 -58.94 -24.74
CA MET A 126 9.75 -57.71 -25.48
C MET A 126 8.69 -56.84 -24.79
N GLN A 127 7.61 -57.43 -24.27
CA GLN A 127 6.60 -56.71 -23.49
C GLN A 127 7.19 -56.08 -22.23
N ARG A 128 7.97 -56.84 -21.44
CA ARG A 128 8.63 -56.30 -20.24
C ARG A 128 9.58 -55.15 -20.56
N GLU A 129 10.37 -55.26 -21.62
CA GLU A 129 11.26 -54.19 -22.05
C GLU A 129 10.49 -52.94 -22.49
N THR A 130 9.37 -53.11 -23.21
CA THR A 130 8.51 -51.98 -23.57
C THR A 130 7.84 -51.36 -22.36
N ASP A 131 7.40 -52.17 -21.40
CA ASP A 131 6.74 -51.68 -20.18
C ASP A 131 7.73 -50.90 -19.30
N LEU A 132 8.97 -51.41 -19.16
CA LEU A 132 10.03 -50.70 -18.45
C LEU A 132 10.40 -49.39 -19.15
N ALA A 133 10.58 -49.41 -20.48
CA ALA A 133 10.88 -48.21 -21.24
C ALA A 133 9.75 -47.16 -21.20
N ASN A 134 8.49 -47.60 -21.16
CA ASN A 134 7.34 -46.73 -21.01
C ASN A 134 7.25 -46.16 -19.58
N ALA A 135 7.47 -46.98 -18.55
CA ALA A 135 7.49 -46.53 -17.16
C ALA A 135 8.59 -45.49 -16.90
N GLU A 136 9.78 -45.68 -17.47
CA GLU A 136 10.88 -44.71 -17.39
C GLU A 136 10.52 -43.38 -18.08
N LYS A 137 9.84 -43.42 -19.23
CA LYS A 137 9.36 -42.22 -19.92
C LYS A 137 8.29 -41.49 -19.13
N GLU A 138 7.29 -42.19 -18.61
CA GLU A 138 6.24 -41.61 -17.78
C GLU A 138 6.82 -40.96 -16.52
N GLN A 139 7.82 -41.60 -15.90
CA GLN A 139 8.52 -41.01 -14.76
C GLN A 139 9.29 -39.75 -15.15
N ALA A 140 10.02 -39.76 -16.27
CA ALA A 140 10.75 -38.60 -16.76
C ALA A 140 9.81 -37.43 -17.13
N GLU A 141 8.67 -37.72 -17.75
CA GLU A 141 7.62 -36.74 -18.09
C GLU A 141 6.93 -36.19 -16.83
N SER A 142 6.70 -37.02 -15.81
CA SER A 142 6.15 -36.56 -14.54
C SER A 142 7.09 -35.58 -13.84
N LEU A 143 8.39 -35.89 -13.81
CA LEU A 143 9.42 -35.04 -13.20
C LEU A 143 9.62 -33.74 -13.99
N SER A 144 9.60 -33.79 -15.32
CA SER A 144 9.69 -32.58 -16.14
C SER A 144 8.47 -31.69 -15.95
N SER A 145 7.27 -32.27 -15.88
CA SER A 145 6.03 -31.51 -15.62
C SER A 145 6.05 -30.85 -14.24
N LEU A 146 6.62 -31.50 -13.23
CA LEU A 146 6.76 -30.95 -11.88
C LEU A 146 7.79 -29.82 -11.85
N ALA A 147 8.91 -29.98 -12.57
CA ALA A 147 9.90 -28.92 -12.72
C ALA A 147 9.34 -27.69 -13.45
N GLU A 148 8.56 -27.89 -14.53
CA GLU A 148 7.88 -26.82 -15.26
C GLU A 148 6.93 -26.04 -14.33
N LYS A 149 6.10 -26.76 -13.55
CA LYS A 149 5.20 -26.15 -12.56
C LYS A 149 5.97 -25.38 -11.48
N ALA A 150 7.07 -25.92 -10.98
CA ALA A 150 7.90 -25.26 -9.99
C ALA A 150 8.52 -23.97 -10.56
N ASN A 151 9.04 -24.01 -11.80
CA ASN A 151 9.57 -22.84 -12.49
C ASN A 151 8.48 -21.78 -12.72
N GLN A 152 7.27 -22.20 -13.09
CA GLN A 152 6.14 -21.27 -13.24
C GLN A 152 5.81 -20.56 -11.92
N ILE A 153 5.81 -21.29 -10.80
CA ILE A 153 5.59 -20.68 -9.48
C ILE A 153 6.72 -19.69 -9.15
N LEU A 154 7.97 -20.02 -9.44
CA LEU A 154 9.10 -19.11 -9.22
C LEU A 154 8.98 -17.83 -10.04
N VAL A 155 8.58 -17.93 -11.32
CA VAL A 155 8.32 -16.77 -12.18
C VAL A 155 7.18 -15.92 -11.62
N ASN A 156 6.10 -16.55 -11.17
CA ASN A 156 4.96 -15.83 -10.58
C ASN A 156 5.37 -15.11 -9.28
N ILE A 157 6.21 -15.74 -8.46
CA ILE A 157 6.77 -15.13 -7.25
C ILE A 157 7.68 -13.96 -7.61
N GLU A 158 8.55 -14.10 -8.61
CA GLU A 158 9.43 -13.01 -9.08
C GLU A 158 8.60 -11.81 -9.54
N GLN A 159 7.57 -12.04 -10.36
CA GLN A 159 6.64 -11.00 -10.81
C GLN A 159 5.91 -10.35 -9.63
N GLY A 160 5.44 -11.16 -8.66
CA GLY A 160 4.79 -10.66 -7.44
C GLY A 160 5.73 -9.84 -6.56
N VAL A 161 7.02 -10.22 -6.46
CA VAL A 161 8.03 -9.47 -5.72
C VAL A 161 8.38 -8.16 -6.43
N ILE A 162 8.51 -8.16 -7.76
CA ILE A 162 8.75 -6.94 -8.55
C ILE A 162 7.56 -5.98 -8.43
N ALA A 163 6.33 -6.49 -8.48
CA ALA A 163 5.13 -5.69 -8.28
C ALA A 163 5.04 -5.13 -6.84
N LEU A 164 5.50 -5.87 -5.84
CA LEU A 164 5.57 -5.37 -4.46
C LEU A 164 6.74 -4.38 -4.26
N GLN A 165 7.77 -4.45 -5.12
CA GLN A 165 8.88 -3.50 -5.21
C GLN A 165 8.49 -2.23 -5.99
N GLU A 166 7.20 -1.88 -6.02
CA GLU A 166 6.79 -0.54 -6.43
C GLU A 166 7.54 0.50 -5.61
N ASN A 167 8.23 1.40 -6.32
CA ASN A 167 9.22 2.30 -5.77
C ASN A 167 8.57 3.21 -4.70
N PRO A 168 8.83 3.01 -3.39
CA PRO A 168 8.16 3.77 -2.34
C PRO A 168 8.46 5.27 -2.44
N ALA A 169 9.57 5.65 -3.08
CA ALA A 169 9.90 7.05 -3.33
C ALA A 169 8.89 7.71 -4.30
N ALA A 170 8.42 6.97 -5.30
CA ALA A 170 7.46 7.43 -6.30
C ALA A 170 6.03 7.56 -5.74
N TRP A 171 5.56 6.60 -4.93
CA TRP A 171 4.21 6.69 -4.33
C TRP A 171 4.11 7.80 -3.28
N ASN A 172 5.20 8.13 -2.59
CA ASN A 172 5.21 9.21 -1.61
C ASN A 172 5.29 10.60 -2.25
N GLU A 173 5.57 10.69 -3.54
CA GLU A 173 5.78 11.96 -4.23
C GLU A 173 4.55 12.90 -4.19
N PRO A 174 3.29 12.44 -4.42
CA PRO A 174 2.11 13.27 -4.22
C PRO A 174 1.95 13.79 -2.78
N LEU A 175 2.35 12.99 -1.78
CA LEU A 175 2.29 13.37 -0.37
C LEU A 175 3.34 14.44 -0.05
N LYS A 176 4.57 14.30 -0.56
CA LYS A 176 5.63 15.32 -0.42
C LYS A 176 5.22 16.65 -1.05
N ARG A 177 4.62 16.62 -2.25
CA ARG A 177 4.09 17.84 -2.91
C ARG A 177 2.98 18.50 -2.10
N LEU A 178 2.05 17.71 -1.56
CA LEU A 178 0.99 18.23 -0.70
C LEU A 178 1.56 18.89 0.57
N ALA A 179 2.55 18.25 1.20
CA ALA A 179 3.21 18.79 2.39
C ALA A 179 3.91 20.14 2.09
N LEU A 180 4.57 20.27 0.93
CA LEU A 180 5.16 21.54 0.50
C LEU A 180 4.11 22.63 0.26
N HIS A 181 2.99 22.31 -0.40
CA HIS A 181 1.92 23.29 -0.57
C HIS A 181 1.30 23.73 0.76
N LEU A 182 1.16 22.81 1.72
CA LEU A 182 0.71 23.16 3.05
C LEU A 182 1.73 24.08 3.75
N ALA A 183 3.02 23.80 3.65
CA ALA A 183 4.08 24.66 4.16
C ALA A 183 4.07 26.06 3.51
N GLU A 184 3.80 26.17 2.22
CA GLU A 184 3.61 27.45 1.52
C GLU A 184 2.45 28.25 2.13
N GLN A 185 1.29 27.62 2.35
CA GLN A 185 0.14 28.33 2.93
C GLN A 185 0.39 28.74 4.38
N LEU A 186 1.04 27.87 5.17
CA LEU A 186 1.40 28.22 6.55
C LEU A 186 2.37 29.38 6.60
N THR A 187 3.39 29.40 5.74
CA THR A 187 4.38 30.49 5.72
C THR A 187 3.77 31.80 5.23
N LEU A 188 2.92 31.80 4.19
CA LEU A 188 2.23 33.01 3.76
C LEU A 188 1.27 33.56 4.83
N THR A 189 0.54 32.69 5.51
CA THR A 189 -0.41 33.11 6.55
C THR A 189 0.30 33.58 7.81
N GLU A 190 1.38 32.91 8.22
CA GLU A 190 2.20 33.32 9.35
C GLU A 190 2.78 34.72 9.10
N LEU A 191 3.46 34.93 7.97
CA LEU A 191 4.13 36.21 7.69
C LEU A 191 3.16 37.37 7.45
N SER A 192 1.94 37.09 6.98
CA SER A 192 0.93 38.15 6.76
C SER A 192 0.22 38.60 8.04
N ILE A 193 0.24 37.80 9.10
CA ILE A 193 -0.51 38.08 10.34
C ILE A 193 0.43 38.31 11.54
N SER A 194 1.57 37.62 11.58
CA SER A 194 2.48 37.60 12.72
C SER A 194 3.62 38.61 12.57
N SER A 195 3.64 39.62 13.45
CA SER A 195 4.78 40.53 13.59
C SER A 195 6.04 39.79 14.06
N ALA A 196 5.87 38.79 14.92
CA ALA A 196 6.97 37.99 15.44
C ALA A 196 7.69 37.21 14.32
N GLY A 197 6.94 36.69 13.33
CA GLY A 197 7.53 35.99 12.18
C GLY A 197 8.45 36.91 11.36
N ILE A 198 8.01 38.14 11.10
CA ILE A 198 8.81 39.14 10.39
C ILE A 198 10.01 39.58 11.23
N GLN A 199 9.85 39.81 12.54
CA GLN A 199 10.98 40.17 13.43
C GLN A 199 12.05 39.08 13.47
N ASN A 200 11.66 37.81 13.63
CA ASN A 200 12.61 36.68 13.61
C ASN A 200 13.40 36.60 12.30
N MET A 201 12.75 36.93 11.17
CA MET A 201 13.40 36.96 9.86
C MET A 201 14.43 38.09 9.77
N ILE A 202 14.10 39.27 10.29
CA ILE A 202 15.03 40.40 10.39
C ILE A 202 16.23 40.03 11.27
N ASP A 203 15.98 39.48 12.46
CA ASP A 203 17.02 39.07 13.40
C ASP A 203 17.97 38.03 12.78
N ARG A 204 17.44 37.02 12.08
CA ARG A 204 18.27 36.02 11.37
C ARG A 204 19.14 36.65 10.28
N CYS A 205 18.60 37.63 9.53
CA CYS A 205 19.37 38.34 8.52
C CYS A 205 20.49 39.17 9.15
N ILE A 206 20.21 39.85 10.27
CA ILE A 206 21.20 40.64 11.02
C ILE A 206 22.29 39.74 11.61
N GLU A 207 21.91 38.58 12.17
CA GLU A 207 22.85 37.58 12.68
C GLU A 207 23.80 37.08 11.59
N THR A 208 23.26 36.85 10.38
CA THR A 208 24.06 36.42 9.22
C THR A 208 25.07 37.48 8.74
N LEU A 209 24.83 38.76 9.02
CA LEU A 209 25.72 39.87 8.66
C LEU A 209 26.95 40.01 9.58
N ASP A 210 27.01 39.30 10.72
CA ASP A 210 28.10 39.37 11.74
C ASP A 210 28.55 40.81 12.07
N VAL A 211 27.59 41.66 12.44
CA VAL A 211 27.81 43.10 12.68
C VAL A 211 28.46 43.35 14.05
N GLN A 212 29.73 42.97 14.22
CA GLN A 212 30.41 43.09 15.53
C GLN A 212 30.74 44.54 15.93
N THR A 213 30.83 45.50 15.01
CA THR A 213 31.29 46.86 15.39
C THR A 213 30.72 47.96 14.48
N ALA A 214 29.61 48.58 14.90
CA ALA A 214 29.21 49.95 14.55
C ALA A 214 28.84 50.30 13.09
N SER A 215 28.25 49.38 12.31
CA SER A 215 27.62 49.75 11.04
C SER A 215 26.15 50.15 11.23
N SER A 216 25.73 51.22 10.56
CA SER A 216 24.32 51.65 10.55
C SER A 216 23.50 50.66 9.72
N VAL A 217 22.88 49.69 10.38
CA VAL A 217 22.05 48.67 9.71
C VAL A 217 20.74 49.27 9.21
N VAL A 218 20.42 48.98 7.95
CA VAL A 218 19.20 49.41 7.26
C VAL A 218 18.41 48.17 6.86
N VAL A 219 17.16 48.09 7.31
CA VAL A 219 16.25 46.99 6.99
C VAL A 219 15.21 47.50 6.00
N GLU A 220 15.26 46.99 4.77
CA GLU A 220 14.29 47.24 3.71
C GLU A 220 13.20 46.15 3.74
N LEU A 221 11.94 46.57 3.78
CA LEU A 221 10.76 45.70 3.88
C LEU A 221 9.66 46.14 2.93
N ASN A 222 8.72 45.24 2.64
CA ASN A 222 7.47 45.62 2.01
C ASN A 222 6.68 46.63 2.90
N PRO A 223 5.98 47.61 2.34
CA PRO A 223 5.16 48.55 3.11
C PRO A 223 4.11 47.90 4.02
N ASN A 224 3.53 46.77 3.61
CA ASN A 224 2.53 46.05 4.41
C ASN A 224 3.17 45.42 5.66
N ASP A 225 4.34 44.82 5.49
CA ASP A 225 5.10 44.19 6.59
C ASP A 225 5.61 45.24 7.56
N MET A 226 6.07 46.39 7.04
CA MET A 226 6.44 47.54 7.87
C MET A 226 5.24 48.04 8.69
N ALA A 227 4.06 48.19 8.07
CA ALA A 227 2.86 48.61 8.78
C ALA A 227 2.46 47.61 9.87
N LEU A 228 2.57 46.31 9.60
CA LEU A 228 2.33 45.24 10.56
C LEU A 228 3.25 45.40 11.78
N LEU A 229 4.55 45.58 11.56
CA LEU A 229 5.52 45.79 12.63
C LEU A 229 5.29 47.08 13.43
N GLN A 230 4.89 48.17 12.77
CA GLN A 230 4.58 49.44 13.44
C GLN A 230 3.30 49.39 14.27
N ASN A 231 2.31 48.61 13.84
CA ASN A 231 1.06 48.41 14.56
C ASN A 231 1.24 47.52 15.81
N HIS A 232 2.30 46.73 15.87
CA HIS A 232 2.62 45.92 17.03
C HIS A 232 3.03 46.83 18.20
N LYS A 233 2.24 46.82 19.28
CA LYS A 233 2.59 47.56 20.50
C LYS A 233 3.78 46.87 21.15
N ALA A 234 4.93 47.55 21.14
CA ALA A 234 6.11 47.09 21.88
C ALA A 234 5.73 46.82 23.34
N VAL A 235 6.15 45.67 23.85
CA VAL A 235 5.92 45.32 25.25
C VAL A 235 6.81 46.24 26.10
N PRO A 236 6.32 46.83 27.21
CA PRO A 236 7.14 47.67 28.07
C PRO A 236 8.40 46.94 28.54
N GLY A 237 9.58 47.38 28.07
CA GLY A 237 10.87 46.77 28.37
C GLY A 237 11.60 46.13 27.18
N GLU A 238 10.98 46.04 26.00
CA GLU A 238 11.67 45.64 24.78
C GLU A 238 12.73 46.68 24.38
N LYS A 239 13.95 46.22 24.13
CA LYS A 239 15.03 47.07 23.61
C LYS A 239 14.63 47.53 22.22
N MET A 240 14.56 48.84 22.00
CA MET A 240 14.31 49.36 20.67
C MET A 240 15.47 48.94 19.75
N PRO A 241 15.18 48.43 18.55
CA PRO A 241 16.22 48.05 17.61
C PRO A 241 17.11 49.25 17.26
N THR A 242 18.41 49.00 17.16
CA THR A 242 19.42 50.03 16.80
C THR A 242 19.45 50.31 15.30
N TRP A 243 18.69 49.56 14.50
CA TRP A 243 18.62 49.63 13.05
C TRP A 243 17.43 50.46 12.56
N ARG A 244 17.55 51.04 11.36
CA ARG A 244 16.48 51.83 10.74
C ARG A 244 15.68 51.00 9.74
N MET A 245 14.37 51.23 9.68
CA MET A 245 13.47 50.60 8.71
C MET A 245 13.21 51.50 7.51
N VAL A 246 13.21 50.93 6.31
CA VAL A 246 12.89 51.61 5.05
C VAL A 246 11.88 50.77 4.27
N ALA A 247 10.87 51.43 3.69
CA ALA A 247 9.86 50.76 2.89
C ALA A 247 10.35 50.65 1.44
N ASP A 248 10.39 49.44 0.90
CA ASP A 248 10.71 49.15 -0.49
C ASP A 248 9.51 48.47 -1.15
N THR A 249 8.93 49.14 -2.16
CA THR A 249 7.76 48.64 -2.91
C THR A 249 8.13 47.56 -3.93
N HIS A 250 9.42 47.34 -4.20
CA HIS A 250 9.90 46.27 -5.06
C HIS A 250 10.01 44.93 -4.33
N LEU A 251 10.09 44.94 -2.99
CA LEU A 251 10.04 43.71 -2.21
C LEU A 251 8.62 43.15 -2.15
N LEU A 252 8.49 41.83 -2.31
CA LEU A 252 7.23 41.13 -2.08
C LEU A 252 6.91 41.08 -0.58
N PRO A 253 5.61 40.99 -0.20
CA PRO A 253 5.23 40.74 1.18
C PRO A 253 5.89 39.46 1.71
N GLY A 254 6.41 39.53 2.93
CA GLY A 254 7.20 38.49 3.55
C GLY A 254 8.68 38.49 3.17
N SER A 255 9.18 39.40 2.32
CA SER A 255 10.61 39.49 1.98
C SER A 255 11.34 40.56 2.79
N VAL A 256 12.56 40.25 3.24
CA VAL A 256 13.45 41.15 4.00
C VAL A 256 14.76 41.33 3.25
N ARG A 257 15.24 42.58 3.16
CA ARG A 257 16.61 42.87 2.76
C ARG A 257 17.28 43.71 3.83
N VAL A 258 18.41 43.25 4.35
CA VAL A 258 19.21 43.98 5.35
C VAL A 258 20.51 44.42 4.71
N ARG A 259 20.85 45.70 4.86
CA ARG A 259 22.05 46.33 4.34
C ARG A 259 22.89 46.90 5.48
N ALA A 260 24.19 46.65 5.45
CA ALA A 260 25.15 47.23 6.38
C ALA A 260 26.44 47.56 5.63
N ASP A 261 26.81 48.84 5.56
CA ASP A 261 27.95 49.37 4.81
C ASP A 261 28.09 48.76 3.40
N ASP A 262 28.95 47.75 3.23
CA ASP A 262 29.25 47.09 1.95
C ASP A 262 28.64 45.66 1.82
N ALA A 263 27.83 45.24 2.79
CA ALA A 263 27.20 43.93 2.82
C ALA A 263 25.67 44.01 2.71
N VAL A 264 25.08 43.06 1.98
CA VAL A 264 23.64 42.92 1.80
C VAL A 264 23.25 41.45 2.00
N VAL A 265 22.29 41.21 2.87
CA VAL A 265 21.65 39.91 3.05
C VAL A 265 20.18 40.04 2.69
N SER A 266 19.69 39.12 1.87
CA SER A 266 18.30 39.07 1.43
C SER A 266 17.67 37.73 1.78
N ASP A 267 16.55 37.77 2.49
CA ASP A 267 15.65 36.63 2.67
C ASP A 267 14.36 36.91 1.88
N LEU A 268 14.26 36.27 0.72
CA LEU A 268 13.19 36.48 -0.25
C LEU A 268 12.17 35.34 -0.14
N ILE A 269 10.88 35.67 -0.07
CA ILE A 269 9.78 34.69 -0.04
C ILE A 269 9.83 33.69 -1.19
N GLU A 270 10.27 34.14 -2.36
CA GLU A 270 10.44 33.36 -3.58
C GLU A 270 11.35 32.14 -3.39
N HIS A 271 12.38 32.25 -2.54
CA HIS A 271 13.42 31.24 -2.37
C HIS A 271 13.29 30.42 -1.08
N ARG A 272 12.36 30.77 -0.18
CA ARG A 272 12.34 30.27 1.20
C ARG A 272 12.13 28.77 1.34
N LEU A 273 11.22 28.21 0.53
CA LEU A 273 10.95 26.77 0.49
C LEU A 273 11.71 26.06 -0.63
N GLU A 274 12.54 26.78 -1.39
CA GLU A 274 13.20 26.22 -2.58
C GLU A 274 14.22 25.13 -2.21
N THR A 275 15.01 25.35 -1.16
CA THR A 275 15.96 24.33 -0.66
C THR A 275 15.24 23.08 -0.16
N LEU A 276 14.12 23.24 0.55
CA LEU A 276 13.31 22.11 1.01
C LEU A 276 12.66 21.35 -0.15
N ALA A 277 12.16 22.08 -1.16
CA ALA A 277 11.59 21.47 -2.36
C ALA A 277 12.62 20.64 -3.13
N ARG A 278 13.85 21.16 -3.32
CA ARG A 278 14.95 20.43 -3.96
C ARG A 278 15.42 19.21 -3.17
N ALA A 279 15.29 19.22 -1.85
CA ALA A 279 15.68 18.11 -1.00
C ALA A 279 14.62 17.00 -0.92
N LEU A 280 13.33 17.36 -1.01
CA LEU A 280 12.22 16.44 -0.84
C LEU A 280 11.71 15.83 -2.16
N LEU A 281 11.57 16.65 -3.20
CA LEU A 281 10.97 16.23 -4.46
C LEU A 281 12.02 15.64 -5.40
N GLU A 282 11.63 14.58 -6.12
CA GLU A 282 12.44 14.06 -7.22
C GLU A 282 12.42 15.04 -8.41
N ASP A 283 11.23 15.59 -8.70
CA ASP A 283 11.01 16.58 -9.75
C ASP A 283 10.44 17.88 -9.17
N THR A 284 11.26 18.94 -9.14
CA THR A 284 10.83 20.26 -8.62
C THR A 284 10.04 21.10 -9.62
N LYS A 285 10.12 20.79 -10.92
CA LYS A 285 9.44 21.55 -12.00
C LYS A 285 7.92 21.71 -11.81
N PRO A 286 7.14 20.64 -11.54
CA PRO A 286 5.69 20.78 -11.37
C PRO A 286 5.35 21.67 -10.16
N TRP A 287 6.12 21.56 -9.08
CA TRP A 287 5.96 22.40 -7.90
C TRP A 287 6.28 23.87 -8.19
N GLN A 288 7.38 24.17 -8.88
CA GLN A 288 7.77 25.54 -9.27
C GLN A 288 6.71 26.22 -10.16
N ALA A 289 6.05 25.45 -11.04
CA ALA A 289 4.98 25.97 -11.89
C ALA A 289 3.69 26.30 -11.12
N GLN A 290 3.50 25.71 -9.92
CA GLN A 290 2.25 25.81 -9.16
C GLN A 290 2.39 26.55 -7.83
N THR A 291 3.61 26.82 -7.38
CA THR A 291 3.90 27.42 -6.07
C THR A 291 3.16 28.73 -5.85
N ALA A 292 2.67 28.93 -4.62
CA ALA A 292 2.06 30.19 -4.21
C ALA A 292 3.08 31.34 -4.13
N PHE A 293 4.38 31.04 -4.13
CA PHE A 293 5.47 32.02 -4.05
C PHE A 293 5.85 32.67 -5.38
N GLN A 294 5.11 32.40 -6.46
CA GLN A 294 5.35 33.08 -7.72
C GLN A 294 5.16 34.60 -7.56
N PRO A 295 6.10 35.42 -8.07
CA PRO A 295 6.07 36.85 -7.88
C PRO A 295 4.80 37.49 -8.46
N GLU A 296 4.28 36.95 -9.56
CA GLU A 296 3.03 37.41 -10.17
C GLU A 296 1.83 37.18 -9.24
N ARG A 297 1.73 36.02 -8.59
CA ARG A 297 0.64 35.68 -7.66
C ARG A 297 0.71 36.51 -6.37
N LEU A 298 1.89 36.64 -5.80
CA LEU A 298 2.10 37.48 -4.61
C LEU A 298 1.87 38.97 -4.90
N SER A 299 2.27 39.43 -6.09
CA SER A 299 1.99 40.80 -6.54
C SER A 299 0.52 41.03 -6.85
N ALA A 300 -0.21 40.04 -7.36
CA ALA A 300 -1.66 40.15 -7.58
C ALA A 300 -2.45 40.28 -6.26
N ARG A 301 -1.91 39.71 -5.17
CA ARG A 301 -2.43 39.90 -3.80
C ARG A 301 -2.14 41.29 -3.23
N ARG A 302 -1.23 42.07 -3.84
CA ARG A 302 -0.90 43.44 -3.43
C ARG A 302 -2.16 44.32 -3.53
N GLY A 303 -2.74 44.66 -2.39
CA GLY A 303 -3.90 45.55 -2.29
C GLY A 303 -5.27 44.86 -2.26
N LYS A 304 -5.34 43.53 -2.27
CA LYS A 304 -6.57 42.75 -2.05
C LYS A 304 -6.47 42.04 -0.71
N ALA A 305 -6.86 42.71 0.36
CA ALA A 305 -6.76 42.20 1.73
C ALA A 305 -7.70 41.02 2.05
N GLU A 306 -8.59 40.61 1.14
CA GLU A 306 -9.67 39.64 1.43
C GLU A 306 -9.82 38.48 0.44
N THR A 307 -9.05 38.41 -0.64
CA THR A 307 -9.24 37.32 -1.61
C THR A 307 -8.42 36.10 -1.19
N VAL A 308 -9.05 35.23 -0.40
CA VAL A 308 -8.73 33.80 -0.37
C VAL A 308 -8.94 33.29 -1.79
N GLU A 309 -7.89 33.31 -2.60
CA GLU A 309 -7.92 32.65 -3.90
C GLU A 309 -7.79 31.15 -3.65
N ASP A 310 -8.84 30.41 -4.00
CA ASP A 310 -8.83 28.94 -4.02
C ASP A 310 -7.63 28.45 -4.83
N ALA A 311 -7.00 27.38 -4.34
CA ALA A 311 -5.98 26.68 -5.11
C ALA A 311 -6.62 26.25 -6.44
N LEU A 312 -6.09 26.75 -7.56
CA LEU A 312 -6.55 26.38 -8.89
C LEU A 312 -6.69 24.85 -8.98
N PRO A 313 -7.80 24.34 -9.54
CA PRO A 313 -8.00 22.91 -9.69
C PRO A 313 -6.79 22.28 -10.39
N ARG A 314 -6.27 21.20 -9.81
CA ARG A 314 -5.29 20.34 -10.49
C ARG A 314 -5.89 19.94 -11.84
N GLU A 315 -5.22 20.24 -12.94
CA GLU A 315 -5.36 19.37 -14.11
C GLU A 315 -4.75 18.03 -13.72
N ALA A 316 -5.57 17.17 -13.12
CA ALA A 316 -5.34 15.74 -13.21
C ALA A 316 -5.24 15.43 -14.70
N SER A 317 -4.19 14.71 -15.09
CA SER A 317 -4.09 14.10 -16.41
C SER A 317 -5.48 13.58 -16.83
N PRO A 318 -5.98 13.90 -18.04
CA PRO A 318 -7.34 13.57 -18.47
C PRO A 318 -7.57 12.08 -18.75
N GLU A 319 -6.69 11.20 -18.29
CA GLU A 319 -6.91 9.77 -18.35
C GLU A 319 -7.56 9.32 -17.04
N PRO A 320 -8.88 9.10 -17.00
CA PRO A 320 -9.45 8.30 -15.94
C PRO A 320 -8.73 6.95 -15.97
N LEU A 321 -8.17 6.54 -14.83
CA LEU A 321 -7.71 5.16 -14.63
C LEU A 321 -8.89 4.25 -14.98
N ASN A 322 -8.82 3.65 -16.17
CA ASN A 322 -9.89 2.83 -16.71
C ASN A 322 -9.79 1.48 -16.01
N LEU A 323 -10.39 1.38 -14.82
CA LEU A 323 -10.44 0.17 -14.02
C LEU A 323 -11.09 -1.00 -14.78
N SER A 324 -11.84 -0.71 -15.84
CA SER A 324 -12.44 -1.68 -16.76
C SER A 324 -11.44 -2.33 -17.74
N ALA A 325 -10.19 -1.86 -17.79
CA ALA A 325 -9.13 -2.43 -18.63
C ALA A 325 -8.22 -3.40 -17.86
N LEU A 326 -8.40 -3.54 -16.54
CA LEU A 326 -7.83 -4.64 -15.79
C LEU A 326 -8.64 -5.89 -16.09
N ASP A 327 -8.09 -6.78 -16.93
CA ASP A 327 -8.60 -8.12 -17.20
C ASP A 327 -8.48 -8.96 -15.92
N LEU A 328 -9.45 -8.77 -15.02
CA LEU A 328 -9.65 -9.60 -13.84
C LEU A 328 -10.40 -10.86 -14.30
N PRO A 329 -9.90 -12.07 -14.01
CA PRO A 329 -10.60 -13.29 -14.37
C PRO A 329 -11.97 -13.32 -13.68
N ASP A 330 -13.01 -13.51 -14.48
CA ASP A 330 -14.41 -13.54 -14.07
C ASP A 330 -14.63 -14.70 -13.08
N LEU A 331 -14.76 -14.37 -11.80
CA LEU A 331 -15.18 -15.32 -10.78
C LEU A 331 -16.71 -15.32 -10.78
N GLU A 332 -17.31 -16.19 -11.59
CA GLU A 332 -18.73 -16.48 -11.55
C GLU A 332 -19.11 -16.99 -10.14
N LEU A 333 -19.62 -16.09 -9.31
CA LEU A 333 -20.37 -16.43 -8.11
C LEU A 333 -21.84 -16.56 -8.54
N SER A 334 -22.35 -17.78 -8.54
CA SER A 334 -23.76 -18.08 -8.77
C SER A 334 -24.62 -17.39 -7.71
N ASP A 335 -25.42 -16.40 -8.12
CA ASP A 335 -26.46 -15.77 -7.30
C ASP A 335 -27.57 -16.79 -7.02
N ASP A 336 -27.55 -17.38 -5.82
CA ASP A 336 -28.69 -18.14 -5.29
C ASP A 336 -29.77 -17.14 -4.84
N GLN A 337 -30.83 -17.04 -5.65
CA GLN A 337 -31.99 -16.20 -5.37
C GLN A 337 -32.95 -16.95 -4.42
N PRO A 338 -33.33 -16.41 -3.25
CA PRO A 338 -34.24 -17.10 -2.34
C PRO A 338 -35.68 -17.03 -2.87
N ALA A 339 -36.35 -18.19 -2.84
CA ALA A 339 -37.73 -18.37 -3.26
C ALA A 339 -38.71 -17.45 -2.49
N GLN A 340 -39.65 -16.84 -3.21
CA GLN A 340 -40.80 -16.15 -2.64
C GLN A 340 -41.92 -17.17 -2.38
N ASP A 341 -42.32 -17.29 -1.11
CA ASP A 341 -43.52 -18.01 -0.69
C ASP A 341 -44.78 -17.22 -1.08
N ASP A 342 -45.65 -17.84 -1.88
CA ASP A 342 -47.05 -17.45 -2.09
C ASP A 342 -47.88 -17.73 -0.82
N PRO A 343 -48.77 -16.82 -0.40
CA PRO A 343 -49.98 -17.21 0.31
C PRO A 343 -51.20 -17.05 -0.58
N ALA A 344 -51.93 -18.17 -0.68
CA ALA A 344 -53.15 -18.36 -1.42
C ALA A 344 -54.30 -17.43 -1.02
N GLU A 345 -55.19 -17.29 -2.01
CA GLU A 345 -56.58 -16.85 -2.00
C GLU A 345 -57.33 -17.02 -0.66
N ASP A 346 -58.04 -15.98 -0.25
CA ASP A 346 -59.39 -16.15 0.29
C ASP A 346 -60.31 -15.06 -0.29
N ALA A 347 -61.41 -15.53 -0.86
CA ALA A 347 -62.44 -14.73 -1.51
C ALA A 347 -63.64 -14.65 -0.59
N SER A 348 -64.25 -13.47 -0.41
CA SER A 348 -65.72 -13.35 -0.33
C SER A 348 -66.22 -11.90 -0.19
N HIS A 349 -67.23 -11.59 -1.01
CA HIS A 349 -68.42 -10.74 -0.78
C HIS A 349 -68.17 -9.28 -0.31
N GLU A 350 -68.62 -8.23 -1.02
CA GLU A 350 -69.95 -7.97 -1.61
C GLU A 350 -69.87 -6.81 -2.62
#